data_AF-A0A447JBG9-F1
#
_entry.id   AF-A0A447JBG9-F1
#
_cell.length_a   1.000
_cell.length_b   1.000
_cell.length_c   1.000
_cell.angle_alpha   90.00
_cell.angle_beta   90.00
_cell.angle_gamma   90.00
#
_symmetry.space_group_name_H-M   'P 1'
#
loop_
_entity.id
_entity.type
_entity.pdbx_description
1 polymer ?
#
loop_
_entity_poly.entity_id
_entity_poly.type
_entity_poly.pdbx_seq_one_letter_code
_entity_poly.pdbx_strand_id
1 'polypeptide(L)'
;MPGETRLWGDTDVIGLFDAETDMKDVVAILEQHPLLGAGFAHKIEQLEDKDWEREWMDNFHPMRFGERLWICPSWRDIPDENAVNVMLDPGLAFGTGTHPTTSLCLQWLDGLDLNGKTVIGLWLRFRHSGDCRAETGSGKSDWY
;
A
#
# COMPACT_ATOMS: atom_id res chain seq x y z
N MET A 1 -26.86 25.63 22.59
CA MET A 1 -25.67 26.50 22.48
C MET A 1 -25.51 26.93 21.03
N PRO A 2 -25.10 28.17 20.72
CA PRO A 2 -24.73 28.56 19.37
C PRO A 2 -23.35 27.99 19.04
N GLY A 3 -23.19 27.21 17.96
CA GLY A 3 -21.86 26.79 17.53
C GLY A 3 -21.71 25.51 16.70
N GLU A 4 -22.71 24.63 16.60
CA GLU A 4 -22.58 23.42 15.78
C GLU A 4 -23.24 23.61 14.42
N THR A 5 -22.49 24.16 13.48
CA THR A 5 -22.84 23.98 12.06
C THR A 5 -22.48 22.55 11.69
N ARG A 6 -23.48 21.68 11.49
CA ARG A 6 -23.28 20.31 10.99
C ARG A 6 -22.74 20.41 9.56
N LEU A 7 -21.42 20.26 9.40
CA LEU A 7 -20.74 20.34 8.10
C LEU A 7 -20.91 19.07 7.25
N TRP A 8 -21.44 18.00 7.83
CA TRP A 8 -21.51 16.70 7.20
C TRP A 8 -22.97 16.29 6.99
N GLY A 9 -23.56 16.74 5.88
CA GLY A 9 -24.87 16.27 5.43
C GLY A 9 -24.83 14.86 4.85
N ASP A 10 -23.65 14.43 4.38
CA ASP A 10 -23.44 13.21 3.61
C ASP A 10 -22.23 12.43 4.18
N THR A 11 -22.33 11.94 5.42
CA THR A 11 -21.34 11.01 5.97
C THR A 11 -21.81 9.57 5.77
N ASP A 12 -21.11 8.84 4.90
CA ASP A 12 -21.21 7.40 4.84
C ASP A 12 -20.25 6.75 5.86
N VAL A 13 -20.76 5.78 6.62
CA VAL A 13 -19.96 4.95 7.52
C VAL A 13 -19.99 3.52 7.00
N ILE A 14 -18.81 2.96 6.76
CA ILE A 14 -18.65 1.59 6.27
C ILE A 14 -18.06 0.77 7.41
N GLY A 15 -18.74 -0.32 7.77
CA GLY A 15 -18.27 -1.32 8.73
C GLY A 15 -17.97 -2.63 8.02
N LEU A 16 -16.83 -3.24 8.36
CA LEU A 16 -16.48 -4.58 7.91
C LEU A 16 -16.76 -5.57 9.03
N PHE A 17 -17.47 -6.64 8.73
CA PHE A 17 -17.84 -7.69 9.67
C PHE A 17 -17.40 -9.05 9.12
N ASP A 18 -17.19 -10.01 10.01
CA ASP A 18 -16.95 -11.40 9.62
C ASP A 18 -18.17 -11.93 8.84
N ALA A 19 -17.93 -12.79 7.84
CA ALA A 19 -18.96 -13.38 6.99
C ALA A 19 -20.01 -14.16 7.79
N GLU A 20 -19.64 -14.72 8.94
CA GLU A 20 -20.55 -15.46 9.82
C GLU A 20 -21.40 -14.55 10.73
N THR A 21 -21.20 -13.22 10.68
CA THR A 21 -21.95 -12.27 11.49
C THR A 21 -23.38 -12.13 10.98
N ASP A 22 -24.38 -12.33 11.83
CA ASP A 22 -25.76 -12.00 11.47
C ASP A 22 -25.96 -10.48 11.43
N MET A 23 -25.95 -9.94 10.21
CA MET A 23 -26.13 -8.51 9.98
C MET A 23 -27.50 -8.00 10.45
N LYS A 24 -28.50 -8.87 10.66
CA LYS A 24 -29.80 -8.44 11.23
C LYS A 24 -29.65 -7.99 12.66
N ASP A 25 -28.82 -8.66 13.46
CA ASP A 25 -28.57 -8.29 14.86
C ASP A 25 -27.83 -6.95 14.93
N VAL A 26 -26.85 -6.75 14.04
CA VAL A 26 -26.10 -5.49 13.92
C VAL A 26 -27.05 -4.35 13.56
N VAL A 27 -27.92 -4.53 12.58
CA VAL A 27 -28.91 -3.51 12.18
C VAL A 27 -29.88 -3.22 13.34
N ALA A 28 -30.38 -4.25 14.03
CA ALA A 28 -31.31 -4.08 15.15
C ALA A 28 -30.68 -3.27 16.32
N ILE A 29 -29.38 -3.43 16.56
CA ILE A 29 -28.64 -2.62 17.54
C ILE A 29 -28.50 -1.17 17.07
N LEU A 30 -28.14 -0.96 15.79
CA LEU A 30 -27.95 0.37 15.22
C LEU A 30 -29.26 1.17 15.16
N GLU A 31 -30.39 0.51 14.91
CA GLU A 31 -31.72 1.16 14.91
C GLU A 31 -32.13 1.70 16.28
N GLN A 32 -31.64 1.10 17.37
CA GLN A 32 -31.88 1.59 18.73
C GLN A 32 -31.05 2.84 19.06
N HIS A 33 -30.06 3.18 18.23
CA HIS A 33 -29.20 4.31 18.49
C HIS A 33 -29.91 5.64 18.17
N PRO A 34 -29.97 6.62 19.10
CA PRO A 34 -30.72 7.86 18.93
C PRO A 34 -30.29 8.74 17.75
N LEU A 35 -29.09 8.54 17.22
CA LEU A 35 -28.56 9.29 16.07
C LEU A 35 -28.97 8.73 14.71
N LEU A 36 -29.31 7.43 14.63
CA LEU A 36 -29.70 6.76 13.39
C LEU A 36 -31.23 6.58 13.35
N GLY A 37 -31.79 6.04 14.43
CA GLY A 37 -33.20 5.69 14.52
C GLY A 37 -33.59 4.49 13.67
N ALA A 38 -34.86 4.10 13.76
CA ALA A 38 -35.43 3.02 12.98
C ALA A 38 -35.48 3.38 11.48
N GLY A 39 -35.10 2.43 10.61
CA GLY A 39 -35.17 2.62 9.16
C GLY A 39 -34.12 3.56 8.57
N PHE A 40 -32.97 3.72 9.21
CA PHE A 40 -31.84 4.45 8.61
C PHE A 40 -31.39 3.82 7.29
N ALA A 41 -30.97 4.65 6.34
CA ALA A 41 -30.50 4.18 5.04
C ALA A 41 -29.19 3.39 5.20
N HIS A 42 -29.20 2.14 4.74
CA HIS A 42 -28.03 1.27 4.78
C HIS A 42 -28.03 0.31 3.59
N LYS A 43 -26.84 -0.17 3.24
CA LYS A 43 -26.62 -1.21 2.24
C LYS A 43 -25.75 -2.29 2.89
N ILE A 44 -26.16 -3.55 2.76
CA ILE A 44 -25.35 -4.71 3.15
C ILE A 44 -24.87 -5.37 1.86
N GLU A 45 -23.58 -5.63 1.80
CA GLU A 45 -22.95 -6.26 0.65
C GLU A 45 -21.99 -7.33 1.16
N GLN A 46 -22.10 -8.55 0.62
CA GLN A 46 -21.18 -9.62 0.94
C GLN A 46 -19.92 -9.42 0.09
N LEU A 47 -18.78 -9.29 0.75
CA LEU A 47 -17.49 -9.23 0.09
C LEU A 47 -16.95 -10.65 -0.03
N GLU A 48 -16.63 -11.07 -1.25
CA GLU A 48 -15.94 -12.33 -1.47
C GLU A 48 -14.55 -12.28 -0.83
N ASP A 49 -14.17 -13.39 -0.22
CA ASP A 49 -12.81 -13.60 0.25
C ASP A 49 -11.90 -13.80 -0.97
N LYS A 50 -11.39 -12.68 -1.47
CA LYS A 50 -10.37 -12.66 -2.51
C LYS A 50 -9.02 -12.59 -1.84
N ASP A 51 -8.05 -13.30 -2.40
CA ASP A 51 -6.65 -13.13 -2.03
C ASP A 51 -6.17 -11.77 -2.58
N TRP A 52 -6.59 -10.71 -1.89
CA TRP A 52 -6.30 -9.33 -2.25
C TRP A 52 -4.80 -9.06 -2.22
N GLU A 53 -4.03 -9.80 -1.42
CA GLU A 53 -2.57 -9.77 -1.45
C GLU A 53 -2.05 -10.26 -2.80
N ARG A 54 -2.50 -11.43 -3.29
CA ARG A 54 -2.10 -11.92 -4.62
C ARG A 54 -2.53 -11.01 -5.76
N GLU A 55 -3.80 -10.58 -5.78
CA GLU A 55 -4.30 -9.66 -6.81
C GLU A 55 -3.49 -8.36 -6.82
N TRP A 56 -3.07 -7.87 -5.66
CA TRP A 56 -2.22 -6.71 -5.58
C TRP A 56 -0.77 -6.97 -6.01
N MET A 57 -0.20 -8.13 -5.64
CA MET A 57 1.13 -8.56 -6.08
C MET A 57 1.22 -8.74 -7.60
N ASP A 58 0.16 -9.26 -8.22
CA ASP A 58 0.07 -9.45 -9.66
C ASP A 58 -0.01 -8.11 -10.41
N ASN A 59 -0.67 -7.11 -9.82
CA ASN A 59 -0.79 -5.79 -10.40
C ASN A 59 0.41 -4.88 -10.12
N PHE A 60 1.33 -5.26 -9.23
CA PHE A 60 2.54 -4.48 -8.97
C PHE A 60 3.65 -4.81 -9.98
N HIS A 61 3.98 -3.81 -10.80
CA HIS A 61 4.98 -3.91 -11.87
C HIS A 61 6.16 -2.98 -11.58
N PRO A 62 7.36 -3.28 -12.10
CA PRO A 62 8.48 -2.34 -12.06
C PRO A 62 8.08 -0.96 -12.60
N MET A 63 8.41 0.09 -11.86
CA MET A 63 8.07 1.48 -12.20
C MET A 63 9.33 2.29 -12.41
N ARG A 64 9.40 3.01 -13.53
CA ARG A 64 10.49 3.95 -13.83
C ARG A 64 10.17 5.35 -13.32
N PHE A 65 11.14 5.99 -12.67
CA PHE A 65 11.06 7.36 -12.20
C PHE A 65 12.22 8.16 -12.81
N GLY A 66 11.90 9.06 -13.74
CA GLY A 66 12.92 9.77 -14.53
C GLY A 66 13.46 8.89 -15.66
N GLU A 67 14.77 8.91 -15.84
CA GLU A 67 15.46 8.24 -16.96
C GLU A 67 16.12 6.93 -16.55
N ARG A 68 16.78 6.88 -15.37
CA ARG A 68 17.63 5.75 -14.97
C ARG A 68 17.19 5.04 -13.69
N LEU A 69 16.25 5.57 -12.92
CA LEU A 69 15.82 4.98 -11.66
C LEU A 69 14.58 4.11 -11.82
N TRP A 70 14.65 2.89 -11.31
CA TRP A 70 13.55 1.94 -11.25
C TRP A 70 13.29 1.49 -9.82
N ILE A 71 12.00 1.38 -9.46
CA ILE A 71 11.55 0.67 -8.27
C ILE A 71 10.98 -0.67 -8.74
N CYS A 72 11.56 -1.77 -8.24
CA CYS A 72 11.24 -3.13 -8.67
C CYS A 72 10.81 -3.98 -7.46
N PRO A 73 9.67 -4.69 -7.52
CA PRO A 73 9.37 -5.71 -6.52
C PRO A 73 10.30 -6.92 -6.68
N SER A 74 10.60 -7.62 -5.59
CA SER A 74 11.57 -8.72 -5.54
C SER A 74 11.16 -9.94 -6.36
N TRP A 75 9.87 -10.08 -6.67
CA TRP A 75 9.30 -11.19 -7.44
C TRP A 75 9.13 -10.92 -8.93
N ARG A 76 9.58 -9.76 -9.45
CA ARG A 76 9.53 -9.42 -10.88
C ARG A 76 10.93 -9.24 -11.44
N ASP A 77 11.06 -9.49 -12.74
CA ASP A 77 12.28 -9.26 -13.47
C ASP A 77 12.61 -7.76 -13.55
N ILE A 78 13.90 -7.45 -13.50
CA ILE A 78 14.43 -6.09 -13.63
C ILE A 78 14.41 -5.71 -15.12
N PRO A 79 13.74 -4.60 -15.52
CA PRO A 79 13.62 -4.23 -16.93
C PRO A 79 14.93 -3.80 -17.60
N ASP A 80 15.84 -3.17 -16.84
CA ASP A 80 17.16 -2.75 -17.32
C ASP A 80 18.20 -2.95 -16.21
N GLU A 81 19.05 -3.96 -16.36
CA GLU A 81 20.11 -4.29 -15.39
C GLU A 81 21.19 -3.20 -15.28
N ASN A 82 21.34 -2.34 -16.29
CA ASN A 82 22.32 -1.25 -16.28
C ASN A 82 21.78 0.03 -15.64
N ALA A 83 20.47 0.07 -15.36
CA ALA A 83 19.82 1.18 -14.69
C ALA A 83 20.03 1.12 -13.16
N VAL A 84 19.67 2.19 -12.47
CA VAL A 84 19.65 2.23 -11.00
C VAL A 84 18.38 1.52 -10.54
N ASN A 85 18.53 0.29 -10.07
CA ASN A 85 17.41 -0.53 -9.61
C ASN A 85 17.32 -0.55 -8.08
N VAL A 86 16.17 -0.14 -7.54
CA VAL A 86 15.86 -0.20 -6.12
C VAL A 86 14.83 -1.29 -5.91
N MET A 87 15.22 -2.33 -5.18
CA MET A 87 14.32 -3.42 -4.83
C MET A 87 13.45 -3.00 -3.65
N LEU A 88 12.13 -3.01 -3.86
CA LEU A 88 11.18 -2.58 -2.85
C LEU A 88 9.86 -3.33 -2.98
N ASP A 89 9.55 -4.10 -1.95
CA ASP A 89 8.34 -4.91 -1.91
C ASP A 89 7.19 -4.09 -1.32
N PRO A 90 6.08 -3.92 -2.07
CA PRO A 90 4.90 -3.25 -1.55
C PRO A 90 4.38 -3.99 -0.29
N GLY A 91 4.03 -3.23 0.74
CA GLY A 91 3.55 -3.75 2.04
C GLY A 91 4.64 -3.83 3.10
N LEU A 92 5.89 -4.09 2.70
CA LEU A 92 7.05 -4.05 3.61
C LEU A 92 7.65 -2.64 3.74
N ALA A 93 7.38 -1.75 2.78
CA ALA A 93 7.85 -0.37 2.81
C ALA A 93 6.78 0.60 2.31
N PHE A 94 6.65 1.71 3.04
CA PHE A 94 5.87 2.86 2.59
C PHE A 94 6.68 3.67 1.57
N GLY A 95 6.02 4.25 0.56
CA GLY A 95 6.70 5.08 -0.44
C GLY A 95 7.33 4.29 -1.60
N THR A 96 6.59 3.35 -2.18
CA THR A 96 7.00 2.62 -3.40
C THR A 96 6.95 3.44 -4.69
N GLY A 97 6.55 4.71 -4.59
CA GLY A 97 6.44 5.61 -5.74
C GLY A 97 5.06 5.63 -6.41
N THR A 98 4.10 4.82 -5.95
CA THR A 98 2.71 4.85 -6.42
C THR A 98 1.96 6.13 -6.04
N HIS A 99 2.35 6.78 -4.94
CA HIS A 99 1.78 8.07 -4.55
C HIS A 99 2.48 9.23 -5.28
N PRO A 100 1.74 10.26 -5.78
CA PRO A 100 2.31 11.35 -6.57
C PRO A 100 3.48 12.07 -5.90
N THR A 101 3.41 12.29 -4.59
CA THR A 101 4.48 12.97 -3.84
C THR A 101 5.78 12.16 -3.83
N THR A 102 5.70 10.84 -3.67
CA THR A 102 6.88 9.97 -3.72
C THR A 102 7.43 9.89 -5.14
N SER A 103 6.57 9.80 -6.16
CA SER A 103 6.99 9.81 -7.56
C SER A 103 7.79 11.06 -7.92
N LEU A 104 7.34 12.25 -7.48
CA LEU A 104 8.05 13.50 -7.70
C LEU A 104 9.42 13.52 -7.00
N CYS A 105 9.49 13.05 -5.75
CA CYS A 105 10.77 12.95 -5.03
C CYS A 105 11.75 12.00 -5.72
N LEU A 106 11.29 10.86 -6.23
CA LEU A 106 12.12 9.88 -6.94
C LEU A 106 12.61 10.43 -8.28
N GLN A 107 11.75 11.10 -9.04
CA GLN A 107 12.14 11.79 -10.28
C GLN A 107 13.18 12.89 -10.03
N TRP A 108 13.01 13.65 -8.95
CA TRP A 108 13.99 14.67 -8.56
C TRP A 108 15.34 14.03 -8.16
N LEU A 109 15.29 12.91 -7.42
CA LEU A 109 16.48 12.16 -7.02
C LEU A 109 17.25 11.59 -8.22
N ASP A 110 16.54 11.11 -9.25
CA ASP A 110 17.13 10.61 -10.51
C ASP A 110 17.99 11.67 -11.23
N GLY A 111 17.61 12.94 -11.09
CA GLY A 111 18.33 14.07 -11.68
C GLY A 111 19.59 14.51 -10.92
N LEU A 112 19.90 13.91 -9.77
CA LEU A 112 21.05 14.29 -8.95
C LEU A 112 22.28 13.42 -9.24
N ASP A 113 23.46 14.02 -9.22
CA ASP A 113 24.72 13.27 -9.23
C ASP A 113 25.03 12.75 -7.81
N LEU A 114 24.80 11.45 -7.62
CA LEU A 114 24.96 10.76 -6.35
C LEU A 114 26.26 9.96 -6.26
N ASN A 115 27.17 10.09 -7.23
CA ASN A 115 28.43 9.35 -7.21
C ASN A 115 29.24 9.61 -5.93
N GLY A 116 29.57 8.53 -5.22
CA GLY A 116 30.32 8.59 -3.96
C GLY A 116 29.56 9.23 -2.78
N LYS A 117 28.23 9.43 -2.90
CA LYS A 117 27.40 10.01 -1.83
C LYS A 117 26.62 8.93 -1.11
N THR A 118 26.59 8.98 0.22
CA THR A 118 25.68 8.19 1.04
C THR A 118 24.36 8.96 1.17
N VAL A 119 23.30 8.43 0.57
CA VAL A 119 21.95 9.00 0.71
C VAL A 119 21.21 8.25 1.80
N ILE A 120 20.79 8.98 2.84
CA ILE A 120 19.93 8.43 3.89
C ILE A 120 18.50 8.76 3.50
N GLY A 121 17.79 7.79 2.93
CA GLY A 121 16.35 7.79 2.91
C GLY A 121 15.85 7.17 4.21
N LEU A 122 14.97 7.84 4.95
CA LEU A 122 14.36 7.28 6.17
C LEU A 122 13.49 6.02 5.88
N TRP A 123 13.33 5.66 4.60
CA TRP A 123 12.36 4.67 4.09
C TRP A 123 12.92 3.70 3.04
N LEU A 124 14.14 3.89 2.54
CA LEU A 124 14.69 3.10 1.42
C LEU A 124 16.02 2.46 1.81
N ARG A 125 16.10 1.13 1.74
CA ARG A 125 17.35 0.39 1.88
C ARG A 125 17.95 0.17 0.50
N PHE A 126 18.87 1.03 0.08
CA PHE A 126 19.59 0.88 -1.19
C PHE A 126 20.52 -0.35 -1.11
N ARG A 127 20.34 -1.31 -2.02
CA ARG A 127 21.31 -2.38 -2.25
C ARG A 127 22.15 -1.96 -3.45
N HIS A 128 23.37 -1.48 -3.23
CA HIS A 128 24.25 -1.06 -4.31
C HIS A 128 24.70 -2.29 -5.10
N SER A 129 24.52 -2.27 -6.43
CA SER A 129 25.10 -3.26 -7.34
C SER A 129 26.60 -3.01 -7.43
N GLY A 130 27.35 -3.74 -6.61
CA GLY A 130 28.80 -3.69 -6.54
C GLY A 130 29.28 -4.85 -5.69
N ASP A 131 29.22 -6.04 -6.28
CA ASP A 131 29.78 -7.29 -5.74
C ASP A 131 29.04 -7.91 -4.56
N CYS A 132 28.23 -8.95 -4.83
CA CYS A 132 27.83 -9.95 -3.85
C CYS A 132 27.33 -11.21 -4.57
N ARG A 133 28.18 -12.24 -4.59
CA ARG A 133 27.75 -13.62 -4.86
C ARG A 133 26.60 -13.98 -3.92
N ALA A 134 25.53 -14.54 -4.47
CA ALA A 134 24.53 -15.23 -3.68
C ALA A 134 25.15 -16.51 -3.12
N GLU A 135 25.46 -16.54 -1.83
CA GLU A 135 25.56 -17.80 -1.11
C GLU A 135 24.14 -18.32 -0.90
N THR A 136 23.81 -19.43 -1.55
CA THR A 136 22.62 -20.22 -1.28
C THR A 136 22.79 -20.92 0.06
N GLY A 137 22.51 -20.20 1.14
CA GLY A 137 22.28 -20.78 2.46
C GLY A 137 20.84 -21.27 2.55
N SER A 138 20.65 -22.58 2.42
CA SER A 138 19.38 -23.25 2.68
C SER A 138 18.87 -22.90 4.08
N GLY A 139 17.73 -22.21 4.15
CA GLY A 139 17.05 -21.92 5.41
C GLY A 139 15.62 -21.52 5.11
N LYS A 140 14.73 -22.51 5.09
CA LYS A 140 13.28 -22.29 5.17
C LYS A 140 12.98 -21.42 6.39
N SER A 141 12.18 -20.38 6.22
CA SER A 141 11.38 -19.83 7.31
C SER A 141 10.00 -19.53 6.76
N ASP A 142 9.07 -20.37 7.19
CA ASP A 142 7.63 -20.25 7.02
C ASP A 142 7.15 -18.91 7.58
N TRP A 143 6.28 -18.22 6.85
CA TRP A 143 5.53 -17.06 7.34
C TRP A 143 4.12 -17.52 7.71
N TYR A 144 3.78 -17.40 8.99
CA TYR A 144 2.42 -17.23 9.49
C TYR A 144 2.12 -15.74 9.59
#